data_AF-A0A1T5EWC6-F1
#
_entry.id   AF-A0A1T5EWC6-F1
#
_cell.length_a   1.000
_cell.length_b   1.000
_cell.length_c   1.000
_cell.angle_alpha   90.00
_cell.angle_beta   90.00
_cell.angle_gamma   90.00
#
_symmetry.space_group_name_H-M   'P 1'
#
loop_
_entity.id
_entity.type
_entity.pdbx_description
1 polymer ?
#
loop_
_entity_poly.entity_id
_entity_poly.type
_entity_poly.pdbx_seq_one_letter_code
_entity_poly.pdbx_strand_id
1 'polypeptide(L)'
;MTTSNHPRTTPAPAVEQPVTATKHWAYPFALRDASAPNDLHHHFQAVSAMPVGMFPIACSGFLNGSVFFGEECTGLTIDEGFRCLADGEVVAYRLDRTLHTLTYDPAHVVLYSLGFVLVRHRMDLPPGPPREPAPQGN
;
A
#
# COMPACT_ATOMS: atom_id res chain seq x y z
N MET A 1 -44.18 2.22 2.39
CA MET A 1 -42.71 2.41 2.40
C MET A 1 -42.27 2.47 3.85
N THR A 2 -41.71 1.40 4.39
CA THR A 2 -41.30 1.32 5.80
C THR A 2 -39.80 1.60 5.89
N THR A 3 -39.42 2.68 6.55
CA THR A 3 -38.04 3.04 6.86
C THR A 3 -37.52 2.11 7.97
N SER A 4 -36.58 1.23 7.64
CA SER A 4 -35.89 0.39 8.63
C SER A 4 -34.87 1.25 9.38
N ASN A 5 -35.16 1.56 10.65
CA ASN A 5 -34.23 2.22 11.55
C ASN A 5 -33.23 1.17 12.08
N HIS A 6 -32.06 1.07 11.46
CA HIS A 6 -30.96 0.31 12.04
C HIS A 6 -30.41 1.08 13.25
N PRO A 7 -30.34 0.49 14.45
CA PRO A 7 -29.66 1.12 15.58
C PRO A 7 -28.19 1.29 15.22
N ARG A 8 -27.70 2.54 15.28
CA ARG A 8 -26.28 2.86 15.13
C ARG A 8 -25.56 2.42 16.39
N THR A 9 -24.98 1.23 16.36
CA THR A 9 -24.09 0.76 17.43
C THR A 9 -22.82 1.61 17.39
N THR A 10 -22.56 2.38 18.43
CA THR A 10 -21.27 3.05 18.63
C THR A 10 -20.18 1.97 18.73
N PRO A 11 -19.14 1.97 17.88
CA PRO A 11 -18.02 1.05 18.05
C PRO A 11 -17.40 1.25 19.43
N ALA A 12 -17.14 0.17 20.16
CA ALA A 12 -16.33 0.23 21.37
C ALA A 12 -14.98 0.89 21.02
N PRO A 13 -14.39 1.71 21.92
CA PRO A 13 -13.06 2.25 21.69
C PRO A 13 -12.11 1.09 21.42
N ALA A 14 -11.45 1.13 20.25
CA ALA A 14 -10.47 0.13 19.89
C ALA A 14 -9.39 0.12 20.98
N VAL A 15 -9.14 -1.05 21.57
CA VAL A 15 -7.99 -1.24 22.45
C VAL A 15 -6.77 -0.98 21.59
N GLU A 16 -6.08 0.13 21.84
CA GLU A 16 -4.90 0.52 21.08
C GLU A 16 -3.78 -0.47 21.40
N GLN A 17 -3.63 -1.48 20.54
CA GLN A 17 -2.51 -2.41 20.64
C GLN A 17 -1.23 -1.63 20.36
N PRO A 18 -0.16 -1.84 21.16
CA PRO A 18 1.11 -1.18 20.93
C PRO A 18 1.67 -1.63 19.58
N VAL A 19 1.56 -0.76 18.57
CA VAL A 19 2.26 -0.93 17.29
C VAL A 19 3.76 -0.77 17.55
N THR A 20 4.53 -1.82 17.29
CA THR A 20 5.98 -1.75 17.30
C THR A 20 6.49 -0.95 16.11
N ALA A 21 7.59 -0.23 16.29
CA ALA A 21 8.26 0.46 15.20
C ALA A 21 8.66 -0.52 14.10
N THR A 22 8.51 -0.10 12.85
CA THR A 22 8.91 -0.87 11.66
C THR A 22 10.41 -1.20 11.73
N LYS A 23 10.73 -2.48 11.53
CA LYS A 23 12.10 -3.03 11.55
C LYS A 23 12.49 -3.70 10.24
N HIS A 24 11.50 -4.23 9.51
CA HIS A 24 11.71 -4.99 8.30
C HIS A 24 11.03 -4.25 7.17
N TRP A 25 11.77 -4.06 6.09
CA TRP A 25 11.29 -3.45 4.87
C TRP A 25 11.42 -4.45 3.72
N ALA A 26 10.48 -4.47 2.79
CA ALA A 26 10.48 -5.34 1.62
C ALA A 26 9.82 -4.68 0.41
N TYR A 27 10.23 -5.09 -0.79
CA TYR A 27 9.46 -4.81 -2.01
C TYR A 27 8.21 -5.70 -2.06
N PRO A 28 7.07 -5.20 -2.57
CA PRO A 28 5.81 -5.96 -2.55
C PRO A 28 5.82 -7.27 -3.33
N PHE A 29 6.66 -7.37 -4.36
CA PHE A 29 6.84 -8.58 -5.18
C PHE A 29 8.33 -8.87 -5.30
N ALA A 30 8.71 -10.11 -5.62
CA ALA A 30 10.11 -10.43 -5.90
C ALA A 30 10.41 -10.10 -7.36
N LEU A 31 11.68 -9.81 -7.66
CA LEU A 31 12.15 -9.85 -9.04
C LEU A 31 12.10 -11.30 -9.53
N ARG A 32 11.61 -11.52 -10.75
CA ARG A 32 11.63 -12.85 -11.37
C ARG A 32 13.05 -13.33 -11.64
N ASP A 33 13.94 -12.41 -11.99
CA ASP A 33 15.37 -12.70 -12.07
C ASP A 33 15.95 -12.70 -10.64
N ALA A 34 16.09 -13.90 -10.07
CA ALA A 34 16.66 -14.08 -8.74
C ALA A 34 18.15 -13.70 -8.63
N SER A 35 18.83 -13.49 -9.78
CA SER A 35 20.23 -13.02 -9.81
C SER A 35 20.34 -11.50 -9.82
N ALA A 36 19.25 -10.78 -10.12
CA ALA A 36 19.24 -9.33 -10.14
C ALA A 36 19.37 -8.76 -8.72
N PRO A 37 20.09 -7.63 -8.53
CA PRO A 37 20.13 -6.91 -7.27
C PRO A 37 18.71 -6.54 -6.80
N ASN A 38 18.40 -6.85 -5.53
CA ASN A 38 17.13 -6.49 -4.92
C ASN A 38 17.13 -5.01 -4.48
N ASP A 39 17.16 -4.10 -5.45
CA ASP A 39 17.30 -2.66 -5.24
C ASP A 39 16.21 -1.82 -5.93
N LEU A 40 16.19 -0.52 -5.63
CA LEU A 40 15.16 0.39 -6.12
C LEU A 40 15.15 0.47 -7.65
N HIS A 41 16.31 0.38 -8.29
CA HIS A 41 16.41 0.56 -9.73
C HIS A 41 15.71 -0.58 -10.47
N HIS A 42 15.99 -1.83 -10.11
CA HIS A 42 15.41 -3.00 -10.76
C HIS A 42 13.90 -3.11 -10.49
N HIS A 43 13.48 -2.82 -9.26
CA HIS A 43 12.05 -2.79 -8.93
C HIS A 43 11.31 -1.66 -9.65
N PHE A 44 11.89 -0.46 -9.71
CA PHE A 44 11.30 0.65 -10.44
C PHE A 44 11.21 0.36 -11.94
N GLN A 45 12.26 -0.22 -12.52
CA GLN A 45 12.26 -0.64 -13.92
C GLN A 45 11.16 -1.68 -14.19
N ALA A 46 11.01 -2.68 -13.32
CA ALA A 46 10.00 -3.72 -13.48
C ALA A 46 8.56 -3.16 -13.38
N VAL A 47 8.32 -2.20 -12.48
CA VAL A 47 7.00 -1.53 -12.34
C VAL A 47 6.75 -0.54 -13.49
N SER A 48 7.79 0.06 -14.07
CA SER A 48 7.65 1.04 -15.16
C SER A 48 7.06 0.48 -16.45
N ALA A 49 6.95 -0.86 -16.56
CA ALA A 49 6.25 -1.52 -17.66
C ALA A 49 4.73 -1.29 -17.65
N MET A 50 4.16 -0.85 -16.52
CA MET A 50 2.75 -0.49 -16.45
C MET A 50 2.43 0.71 -17.34
N PRO A 51 1.41 0.63 -18.20
CA PRO A 51 1.02 1.73 -19.08
C PRO A 51 0.27 2.85 -18.34
N VAL A 52 -0.22 2.58 -17.13
CA VAL A 52 -1.04 3.50 -16.33
C VAL A 52 -0.70 3.41 -14.85
N GLY A 53 -1.08 4.44 -14.10
CA GLY A 53 -1.05 4.37 -12.64
C GLY A 53 0.34 4.53 -12.03
N MET A 54 1.26 5.21 -12.74
CA MET A 54 2.59 5.48 -12.23
C MET A 54 2.55 6.48 -11.08
N PHE A 55 3.35 6.20 -10.06
CA PHE A 55 3.71 7.15 -9.03
C PHE A 55 4.88 8.02 -9.52
N PRO A 56 4.92 9.34 -9.26
CA PRO A 56 3.94 10.12 -8.52
C PRO A 56 2.91 10.86 -9.40
N ILE A 57 2.95 10.71 -10.73
CA ILE A 57 2.08 11.42 -11.67
C ILE A 57 1.33 10.41 -12.55
N ALA A 58 -0.01 10.49 -12.57
CA ALA A 58 -0.84 9.67 -13.45
C ALA A 58 -0.72 10.12 -14.91
N CYS A 59 -1.15 9.26 -15.85
CA CYS A 59 -1.21 9.60 -17.28
C CYS A 59 -2.07 10.83 -17.59
N SER A 60 -2.96 11.23 -16.67
CA SER A 60 -3.76 12.47 -16.74
C SER A 60 -2.97 13.74 -16.39
N GLY A 61 -1.74 13.64 -15.88
CA GLY A 61 -0.92 14.77 -15.43
C GLY A 61 -1.16 15.20 -13.97
N PHE A 62 -2.10 14.57 -13.27
CA PHE A 62 -2.38 14.85 -11.86
C PHE A 62 -1.54 13.98 -10.91
N LEU A 63 -1.34 14.47 -9.68
CA LEU A 63 -0.70 13.71 -8.60
C LEU A 63 -1.42 12.37 -8.40
N ASN A 64 -0.63 11.32 -8.34
CA ASN A 64 -1.05 9.95 -8.08
C ASN A 64 -0.25 9.39 -6.91
N GLY A 65 -0.93 9.15 -5.78
CA GLY A 65 -0.33 8.55 -4.59
C GLY A 65 -0.28 7.02 -4.61
N SER A 66 -0.69 6.39 -5.71
CA SER A 66 -0.79 4.93 -5.84
C SER A 66 0.14 4.38 -6.91
N VAL A 67 0.47 3.10 -6.77
CA VAL A 67 1.25 2.31 -7.74
C VAL A 67 0.39 1.14 -8.18
N PHE A 68 0.35 0.91 -9.48
CA PHE A 68 -0.41 -0.19 -10.08
C PHE A 68 0.54 -1.33 -10.44
N PHE A 69 0.04 -2.55 -10.34
CA PHE A 69 0.74 -3.76 -10.75
C PHE A 69 -0.22 -4.61 -11.57
N GLY A 70 0.24 -5.08 -12.72
CA GLY A 70 -0.53 -5.85 -13.68
C GLY A 70 0.37 -6.82 -14.42
N GLU A 71 -0.20 -7.57 -15.36
CA GLU A 71 0.52 -8.57 -16.17
C GLU A 71 1.70 -7.99 -16.96
N GLU A 72 1.67 -6.68 -17.20
CA GLU A 72 2.72 -5.91 -17.84
C GLU A 72 4.02 -5.87 -17.01
N CYS A 73 3.92 -5.98 -15.68
CA CYS A 73 5.05 -6.09 -14.75
C CYS A 73 5.74 -7.47 -14.83
N THR A 74 6.13 -7.90 -16.02
CA THR A 74 6.70 -9.23 -16.29
C THR A 74 7.98 -9.51 -15.50
N GLY A 75 8.71 -8.49 -15.06
CA GLY A 75 9.89 -8.62 -14.19
C GLY A 75 9.57 -8.96 -12.73
N LEU A 76 8.30 -8.99 -12.33
CA LEU A 76 7.86 -9.24 -10.95
C LEU A 76 7.03 -10.52 -10.81
N THR A 77 7.13 -11.17 -9.65
CA THR A 77 6.31 -12.34 -9.27
C THR A 77 4.92 -11.93 -8.77
N ILE A 78 4.17 -11.18 -9.57
CA ILE A 78 2.85 -10.63 -9.18
C ILE A 78 1.80 -11.70 -8.82
N ASP A 79 1.97 -12.91 -9.35
CA ASP A 79 1.12 -14.07 -9.17
C ASP A 79 1.36 -14.81 -7.84
N GLU A 80 2.47 -14.53 -7.15
CA GLU A 80 2.80 -15.13 -5.85
C GLU A 80 2.15 -14.41 -4.66
N GLY A 81 1.41 -13.34 -4.93
CA GLY A 81 0.75 -12.52 -3.92
C GLY A 81 1.57 -11.34 -3.44
N PHE A 82 0.87 -10.38 -2.83
CA PHE A 82 1.42 -9.11 -2.40
C PHE A 82 2.04 -9.21 -1.00
N ARG A 83 3.24 -8.64 -0.82
CA ARG A 83 3.87 -8.44 0.49
C ARG A 83 3.76 -6.99 0.94
N CYS A 84 3.49 -6.79 2.22
CA CYS A 84 3.51 -5.45 2.81
C CYS A 84 4.93 -4.85 2.70
N LEU A 85 5.01 -3.53 2.46
CA LEU A 85 6.31 -2.85 2.34
C LEU A 85 7.13 -2.93 3.62
N ALA A 86 6.46 -3.10 4.75
CA ALA A 86 7.06 -3.16 6.05
C ALA A 86 6.24 -4.04 7.00
N ASP A 87 6.83 -4.41 8.14
CA ASP A 87 6.04 -4.89 9.26
C ASP A 87 5.05 -3.82 9.75
N GLY A 88 3.87 -4.26 10.16
CA GLY A 88 2.76 -3.39 10.55
C GLY A 88 1.55 -4.20 10.99
N GLU A 89 0.49 -3.49 11.36
CA GLU A 89 -0.76 -4.06 11.86
C GLU A 89 -1.86 -3.94 10.80
N VAL A 90 -2.54 -5.05 10.49
CA VAL A 90 -3.76 -5.00 9.67
C VAL A 90 -4.89 -4.40 10.52
N VAL A 91 -5.27 -3.16 10.24
CA VAL A 91 -6.26 -2.41 11.02
C VAL A 91 -7.67 -2.47 10.44
N ALA A 92 -7.77 -2.80 9.15
CA ALA A 92 -9.03 -3.09 8.49
C ALA A 92 -8.75 -3.92 7.24
N TYR A 93 -9.68 -4.79 6.88
CA TYR A 93 -9.64 -5.48 5.61
C TYR A 93 -11.05 -5.86 5.18
N ARG A 94 -11.21 -6.03 3.87
CA ARG A 94 -12.35 -6.69 3.26
C ARG A 94 -11.80 -7.68 2.26
N LEU A 95 -12.15 -8.94 2.42
CA LEU A 95 -11.91 -9.95 1.39
C LEU A 95 -13.12 -9.98 0.48
N ASP A 96 -12.85 -9.99 -0.81
CA ASP A 96 -13.88 -10.09 -1.82
C ASP A 96 -13.64 -11.35 -2.63
N ARG A 97 -14.59 -12.29 -2.54
CA ARG A 97 -14.49 -13.61 -3.17
C ARG A 97 -15.04 -13.60 -4.60
N THR A 98 -15.63 -12.48 -5.02
CA THR A 98 -16.31 -12.35 -6.30
C THR A 98 -15.82 -11.10 -7.00
N LEU A 99 -15.30 -11.25 -8.21
CA LEU A 99 -15.04 -10.07 -9.04
C LEU A 99 -16.37 -9.44 -9.47
N HIS A 100 -16.41 -8.12 -9.41
CA HIS A 100 -17.51 -7.30 -9.85
C HIS A 100 -17.24 -6.76 -11.25
N THR A 101 -18.30 -6.45 -11.98
CA THR A 101 -18.22 -5.93 -13.34
C THR A 101 -18.69 -4.47 -13.36
N LEU A 102 -17.90 -3.61 -13.98
CA LEU A 102 -18.26 -2.23 -14.31
C LEU A 102 -18.33 -2.08 -15.83
N THR A 103 -19.52 -1.81 -16.34
CA THR A 103 -19.76 -1.56 -17.77
C THR A 103 -19.86 -0.06 -17.99
N TYR A 104 -18.87 0.53 -18.67
CA TYR A 104 -18.95 1.93 -19.11
C TYR A 104 -19.85 2.05 -20.34
N ASP A 105 -19.64 1.14 -21.30
CA ASP A 105 -20.46 0.95 -22.50
C ASP A 105 -20.35 -0.52 -22.96
N PRO A 106 -21.11 -0.97 -23.98
CA PRO A 106 -21.11 -2.38 -24.41
C PRO A 106 -19.74 -2.92 -24.87
N ALA A 107 -18.79 -2.06 -25.27
CA ALA A 107 -17.44 -2.45 -25.67
C ALA A 107 -16.44 -2.39 -24.51
N HIS A 108 -16.73 -1.62 -23.45
CA HIS A 108 -15.82 -1.39 -22.33
C HIS A 108 -16.39 -1.94 -21.02
N VAL A 109 -16.02 -3.19 -20.74
CA VAL A 109 -16.37 -3.91 -19.52
C VAL A 109 -15.10 -4.17 -18.71
N VAL A 110 -15.06 -3.71 -17.46
CA VAL A 110 -13.90 -3.84 -16.56
C VAL A 110 -14.28 -4.67 -15.35
N LEU A 111 -13.38 -5.55 -14.92
CA LEU A 111 -13.52 -6.29 -13.67
C LEU A 111 -12.84 -5.53 -12.53
N TYR A 112 -13.45 -5.51 -11.36
CA TYR A 112 -12.87 -4.91 -10.17
C TYR A 112 -13.21 -5.70 -8.91
N SER A 113 -12.47 -5.47 -7.84
CA SER A 113 -12.72 -6.04 -6.52
C SER A 113 -13.08 -4.94 -5.54
N LEU A 114 -13.98 -5.24 -4.61
CA LEU A 114 -14.25 -4.41 -3.42
C LEU A 114 -13.31 -4.75 -2.26
N GLY A 115 -12.38 -5.69 -2.47
CA GLY A 115 -11.44 -6.13 -1.47
C GLY A 115 -10.34 -5.09 -1.22
N PHE A 116 -9.92 -4.98 0.03
CA PHE A 116 -8.79 -4.13 0.43
C PHE A 116 -8.17 -4.64 1.72
N VAL A 117 -6.93 -4.22 1.98
CA VAL A 117 -6.24 -4.40 3.26
C VAL A 117 -5.62 -3.07 3.64
N LEU A 118 -5.89 -2.60 4.85
CA LEU A 118 -5.25 -1.41 5.44
C LEU A 118 -4.24 -1.86 6.48
N VAL A 119 -2.99 -1.49 6.27
CA VAL A 119 -1.89 -1.77 7.20
C VAL A 119 -1.40 -0.47 7.81
N ARG A 120 -1.38 -0.42 9.13
CA ARG A 120 -0.81 0.69 9.90
C ARG A 120 0.64 0.37 10.24
N HIS A 121 1.54 1.22 9.78
CA HIS A 121 2.97 1.16 10.14
C HIS A 121 3.28 2.22 11.21
N ARG A 122 4.27 1.95 12.06
CA ARG A 122 4.80 2.92 13.01
C ARG A 122 6.24 3.26 12.62
N MET A 123 6.50 4.54 12.41
CA MET A 123 7.84 5.07 12.20
C MET A 123 8.28 5.81 13.46
N ASP A 124 9.42 5.41 14.02
CA ASP A 124 10.09 6.15 15.08
C ASP A 124 11.19 7.01 14.48
N LEU A 125 11.28 8.27 14.94
CA LEU A 125 12.37 9.14 14.55
C LEU A 125 13.67 8.64 15.20
N PRO A 126 14.80 8.59 14.48
CA PRO A 126 16.07 8.32 15.12
C PRO A 126 16.35 9.37 16.22
N PRO A 127 17.10 9.01 17.27
CA PRO A 127 17.49 9.98 18.28
C PRO A 127 18.19 11.17 17.63
N GLY A 128 17.81 12.38 18.05
CA GLY A 128 18.44 13.61 17.57
C GLY A 128 19.93 13.68 17.95
N PRO A 129 20.70 14.55 17.30
CA PRO A 129 22.09 14.76 17.67
C PRO A 129 22.22 15.16 19.15
N PRO A 130 23.33 14.81 19.83
CA PRO A 130 23.57 15.23 21.21
C PRO A 130 23.39 16.74 21.33
N ARG A 131 22.63 17.18 22.34
CA ARG A 131 22.46 18.60 22.62
C ARG A 131 23.80 19.14 23.12
N GLU A 132 24.32 20.17 22.45
CA GLU A 132 25.53 20.87 22.92
C GLU A 132 25.24 21.47 24.31
N PRO A 133 26.16 21.32 25.28
CA PRO A 133 25.96 21.90 26.60
C PRO A 133 25.79 23.42 26.49
N ALA A 134 24.81 23.94 27.23
CA ALA A 134 24.54 25.38 27.24
C ALA A 134 25.82 26.15 27.64
N PRO A 135 26.14 27.27 26.99
CA PRO A 135 27.29 28.07 27.35
C PRO A 135 27.17 28.48 28.82
N GLN A 136 28.17 28.13 29.62
CA GLN A 136 28.29 28.60 30.99
C GLN A 136 28.66 30.08 30.91
N GLY A 137 27.67 30.94 31.16
CA GLY A 137 27.88 32.38 31.25
C GLY A 137 28.83 32.71 32.40
N ASN A 138 29.82 33.55 32.10
CA ASN A 138 30.73 34.17 33.05
C ASN A 138 30.07 35.39 33.71
#